data_AF-A0A819QA31-F1
#
_entry.id   AF-A0A819QA31-F1
#
_cell.length_a   1.000
_cell.length_b   1.000
_cell.length_c   1.000
_cell.angle_alpha   90.00
_cell.angle_beta   90.00
_cell.angle_gamma   90.00
#
_symmetry.space_group_name_H-M   'P 1'
#
loop_
_entity.id
_entity.type
_entity.pdbx_description
1 polymer ?
#
loop_
_entity_poly.entity_id
_entity_poly.type
_entity_poly.pdbx_seq_one_letter_code
_entity_poly.pdbx_strand_id
1 'polypeptide(L)'
;MIEIDQYLPNSLGLSFNLSNLNENLNLPNETIESIINKLMIDSWSSNISFSSYYITCAPISCTYEYMGRNDLFIVLTTIIGIFGDLSLGLKLATLIILRIIEKIINNVFVHGIRRTIKNIFAFDTKQQVINRLHLLLLLITLYEIFISSVFIPKTITVQIPNPSLSTYEYLSKHYSNSLQCSCSQISISYPSFLTIEPRFHYLCSSDLSLRFLPIDYQLSATGQFLLLSSLCKHSQEKVNDTLSQLLSSNFINSQLLSENLLIEHIEIILNEFQLSTSN
;
A
#
# COMPACT_ATOMS: atom_id res chain seq x y z
N MET A 1 16.67 -59.23 20.07
CA MET A 1 16.75 -59.79 18.71
C MET A 1 15.52 -59.30 17.99
N ILE A 2 15.64 -58.15 17.32
CA ILE A 2 14.60 -57.52 16.50
C ILE A 2 15.32 -57.19 15.19
N GLU A 3 14.80 -57.71 14.08
CA GLU A 3 15.34 -57.63 12.73
C GLU A 3 15.40 -56.18 12.24
N ILE A 4 16.59 -55.73 11.83
CA ILE A 4 16.86 -54.42 11.19
C ILE A 4 17.14 -54.63 9.69
N ASP A 5 16.68 -55.74 9.10
CA ASP A 5 17.02 -56.09 7.71
C ASP A 5 16.01 -55.57 6.67
N GLN A 6 14.94 -54.85 7.07
CA GLN A 6 13.89 -54.43 6.14
C GLN A 6 13.99 -52.96 5.66
N TYR A 7 14.93 -52.17 6.18
CA TYR A 7 15.06 -50.75 5.79
C TYR A 7 16.39 -50.37 5.11
N LEU A 8 17.28 -51.34 4.86
CA LEU A 8 18.55 -51.08 4.18
C LEU A 8 18.51 -51.68 2.76
N PRO A 9 18.34 -50.88 1.69
CA PRO A 9 18.56 -51.39 0.34
C PRO A 9 20.03 -51.79 0.18
N ASN A 10 20.23 -53.08 -0.08
CA ASN A 10 21.51 -53.72 -0.39
C ASN A 10 22.08 -53.17 -1.72
N SER A 11 22.69 -51.98 -1.69
CA SER A 11 23.76 -51.57 -2.63
C SER A 11 24.18 -50.13 -2.35
N LEU A 12 25.13 -49.89 -1.45
CA LEU A 12 25.84 -48.61 -1.40
C LEU A 12 27.34 -48.86 -1.24
N GLY A 13 27.95 -49.33 -2.32
CA GLY A 13 29.26 -48.81 -2.69
C GLY A 13 29.07 -47.34 -3.05
N LEU A 14 29.24 -46.45 -2.07
CA LEU A 14 29.06 -45.01 -2.23
C LEU A 14 30.23 -44.43 -3.03
N SER A 15 30.18 -44.57 -4.36
CA SER A 15 30.41 -43.38 -5.16
C SER A 15 29.24 -42.45 -4.87
N PHE A 16 29.52 -41.24 -4.41
CA PHE A 16 28.50 -40.22 -4.19
C PHE A 16 27.98 -39.82 -5.57
N ASN A 17 27.00 -40.58 -6.09
CA ASN A 17 26.41 -40.33 -7.39
C ASN A 17 25.27 -39.32 -7.19
N LEU A 18 25.49 -38.10 -7.66
CA LEU A 18 24.63 -36.92 -7.52
C LEU A 18 23.20 -37.10 -8.09
N SER A 19 22.93 -38.23 -8.75
CA SER A 19 21.70 -38.55 -9.44
C SER A 19 20.55 -39.05 -8.54
N ASN A 20 20.82 -39.41 -7.27
CA ASN A 20 19.78 -39.82 -6.31
C ASN A 20 19.13 -38.64 -5.55
N LEU A 21 19.51 -37.39 -5.84
CA LEU A 21 18.93 -36.17 -5.26
C LEU A 21 17.71 -35.63 -6.06
N ASN A 22 17.18 -36.47 -6.97
CA ASN A 22 16.22 -36.06 -7.99
C ASN A 22 14.75 -36.19 -7.56
N GLU A 23 14.31 -35.30 -6.67
CA GLU A 23 12.94 -34.75 -6.80
C GLU A 23 12.91 -33.21 -6.77
N ASN A 24 13.95 -32.54 -6.24
CA ASN A 24 14.02 -31.05 -6.22
C ASN A 24 15.24 -30.43 -6.92
N LEU A 25 16.19 -31.23 -7.44
CA LEU A 25 17.43 -30.75 -8.08
C LEU A 25 17.36 -30.81 -9.62
N ASN A 26 16.38 -30.13 -10.19
CA ASN A 26 16.34 -29.88 -11.65
C ASN A 26 16.91 -28.50 -11.96
N LEU A 27 18.23 -28.26 -11.92
CA LEU A 27 18.79 -27.03 -12.48
C LEU A 27 20.15 -27.24 -13.19
N PRO A 28 20.23 -27.05 -14.52
CA PRO A 28 21.49 -27.08 -15.26
C PRO A 28 22.37 -25.82 -15.05
N ASN A 29 22.02 -24.90 -14.15
CA ASN A 29 22.62 -23.56 -14.04
C ASN A 29 22.83 -23.04 -12.60
N GLU A 30 22.83 -23.87 -11.56
CA GLU A 30 23.05 -23.39 -10.18
C GLU A 30 24.52 -23.45 -9.74
N THR A 31 24.91 -22.48 -8.91
CA THR A 31 26.21 -22.48 -8.23
C THR A 31 26.22 -23.52 -7.12
N ILE A 32 27.41 -24.06 -6.83
CA ILE A 32 27.63 -25.04 -5.75
C ILE A 32 27.11 -24.51 -4.39
N GLU A 33 27.23 -23.21 -4.18
CA GLU A 33 26.75 -22.51 -3.00
C GLU A 33 25.22 -22.51 -2.86
N SER A 34 24.49 -22.20 -3.93
CA SER A 34 23.01 -22.29 -3.94
C SER A 34 22.53 -23.71 -3.64
N ILE A 35 23.24 -24.71 -4.18
CA ILE A 35 22.95 -26.13 -3.94
C ILE A 35 23.20 -26.48 -2.47
N ILE A 36 24.32 -26.04 -1.88
CA ILE A 36 24.64 -26.27 -0.46
C ILE A 36 23.58 -25.59 0.44
N ASN A 37 23.18 -24.36 0.15
CA ASN A 37 22.22 -23.64 1.00
C ASN A 37 20.81 -24.26 0.94
N LYS A 38 20.38 -24.75 -0.22
CA LYS A 38 19.16 -25.55 -0.36
C LYS A 38 19.21 -26.91 0.35
N LEU A 39 20.41 -27.44 0.62
CA LEU A 39 20.58 -28.70 1.35
C LEU A 39 20.54 -28.53 2.87
N MET A 40 20.65 -27.31 3.39
CA MET A 40 20.79 -27.04 4.84
C MET A 40 19.49 -26.50 5.48
N ILE A 41 18.62 -25.85 4.71
CA ILE A 41 17.34 -25.27 5.18
C ILE A 41 16.20 -25.78 4.31
N ASP A 42 15.19 -26.40 4.94
CA ASP A 42 14.01 -26.95 4.24
C ASP A 42 12.96 -25.89 3.97
N SER A 43 12.69 -25.04 4.96
CA SER A 43 11.65 -24.01 4.87
C SER A 43 11.82 -22.94 5.94
N TRP A 44 11.20 -21.79 5.70
CA TRP A 44 11.10 -20.71 6.67
C TRP A 44 9.65 -20.63 7.14
N SER A 45 9.42 -20.70 8.45
CA SER A 45 8.10 -20.51 9.06
C SER A 45 8.02 -19.10 9.60
N SER A 46 7.34 -18.19 8.89
CA SER A 46 7.06 -16.84 9.36
C SER A 46 5.62 -16.70 9.85
N ASN A 47 5.43 -15.97 10.94
CA ASN A 47 4.12 -15.61 11.47
C ASN A 47 4.09 -14.10 11.74
N ILE A 48 3.11 -13.41 11.14
CA ILE A 48 2.92 -11.97 11.24
C ILE A 48 1.63 -11.71 12.02
N SER A 49 1.73 -11.05 13.17
CA SER A 49 0.58 -10.65 13.97
C SER A 49 0.21 -9.20 13.68
N PHE A 50 -0.83 -9.00 12.87
CA PHE A 50 -1.36 -7.66 12.59
C PHE A 50 -1.87 -6.95 13.86
N SER A 51 -2.52 -7.70 14.77
CA SER A 51 -3.00 -7.15 16.05
C SER A 51 -1.86 -6.60 16.90
N SER A 52 -0.74 -7.34 17.01
CA SER A 52 0.44 -6.87 17.74
C SER A 52 1.08 -5.65 17.08
N TYR A 53 1.15 -5.64 15.75
CA TYR A 53 1.61 -4.48 14.97
C TYR A 53 0.73 -3.25 15.23
N TYR A 54 -0.60 -3.40 15.21
CA TYR A 54 -1.56 -2.32 15.46
C TYR A 54 -1.40 -1.73 16.86
N ILE A 55 -1.32 -2.59 17.89
CA ILE A 55 -1.14 -2.16 19.28
C ILE A 55 0.17 -1.40 19.46
N THR A 56 1.25 -1.84 18.79
CA THR A 56 2.56 -1.19 18.90
C THR A 56 2.62 0.12 18.12
N CYS A 57 2.04 0.19 16.92
CA CYS A 57 1.89 1.43 16.15
C CYS A 57 1.07 2.49 16.93
N ALA A 58 0.07 2.05 17.71
CA ALA A 58 -0.79 2.88 18.56
C ALA A 58 -1.25 4.15 17.82
N PRO A 59 -2.22 4.05 16.89
CA PRO A 59 -2.57 5.13 15.98
C PRO A 59 -3.12 6.36 16.72
N ILE A 60 -2.55 7.54 16.44
CA ILE A 60 -2.94 8.82 17.04
C ILE A 60 -4.30 9.27 16.50
N SER A 61 -4.45 9.21 15.18
CA SER A 61 -5.69 9.53 14.49
C SER A 61 -5.77 8.82 13.16
N CYS A 62 -6.97 8.37 12.80
CA CYS A 62 -7.31 7.90 11.47
C CYS A 62 -8.20 8.91 10.77
N THR A 63 -7.94 9.13 9.50
CA THR A 63 -8.77 9.91 8.59
C THR A 63 -9.29 9.02 7.48
N TYR A 64 -10.56 9.17 7.12
CA TYR A 64 -11.13 8.51 5.95
C TYR A 64 -12.02 9.48 5.19
N GLU A 65 -12.19 9.19 3.90
CA GLU A 65 -12.97 10.03 3.00
C GLU A 65 -14.15 9.26 2.42
N TYR A 66 -15.31 9.91 2.39
CA TYR A 66 -16.51 9.39 1.73
C TYR A 66 -17.19 10.47 0.90
N MET A 67 -17.96 10.04 -0.11
CA MET A 67 -18.76 10.94 -0.93
C MET A 67 -20.05 11.30 -0.19
N GLY A 68 -20.15 12.56 0.23
CA GLY A 68 -21.32 13.10 0.92
C GLY A 68 -21.89 14.33 0.20
N ARG A 69 -22.98 14.85 0.75
CA ARG A 69 -23.54 16.15 0.34
C ARG A 69 -23.16 17.19 1.40
N ASN A 70 -22.87 18.41 0.96
CA ASN A 70 -22.64 19.50 1.91
C ASN A 70 -23.91 19.80 2.69
N ASP A 71 -23.73 20.12 3.97
CA ASP A 71 -24.79 20.71 4.76
C ASP A 71 -25.28 22.01 4.09
N LEU A 72 -26.59 22.25 4.14
CA LEU A 72 -27.23 23.48 3.65
C LEU A 72 -26.54 24.73 4.22
N PHE A 73 -26.09 24.69 5.48
CA PHE A 73 -25.38 25.80 6.10
C PHE A 73 -24.07 26.14 5.37
N ILE A 74 -23.30 25.13 4.96
CA ILE A 74 -22.05 25.31 4.22
C ILE A 74 -22.36 25.89 2.83
N VAL A 75 -23.43 25.43 2.18
CA VAL A 75 -23.84 25.98 0.87
C VAL A 75 -24.23 27.46 0.99
N LEU A 76 -25.00 27.83 2.01
CA LEU A 76 -25.41 29.22 2.26
C LEU A 76 -24.21 30.14 2.53
N THR A 77 -23.30 29.74 3.41
CA THR A 77 -22.08 30.51 3.71
C THR A 77 -21.19 30.67 2.47
N THR A 78 -21.11 29.66 1.62
CA THR A 78 -20.38 29.71 0.34
C THR A 78 -21.00 30.72 -0.62
N ILE A 79 -22.33 30.72 -0.76
CA ILE A 79 -23.05 31.69 -1.62
C ILE A 79 -22.83 33.12 -1.12
N ILE A 80 -22.89 33.34 0.20
CA ILE A 80 -22.66 34.66 0.80
C ILE A 80 -21.22 35.13 0.55
N GLY A 81 -20.23 34.24 0.71
CA GLY A 81 -18.82 34.56 0.44
C GLY A 81 -18.56 34.91 -1.02
N ILE A 82 -19.11 34.13 -1.96
CA ILE A 82 -18.93 34.34 -3.41
C ILE A 82 -19.62 35.62 -3.89
N PHE A 83 -20.74 36.02 -3.26
CA PHE A 83 -21.52 37.19 -3.68
C PHE A 83 -20.68 38.47 -3.75
N GLY A 84 -19.73 38.65 -2.82
CA GLY A 84 -18.83 39.80 -2.80
C GLY A 84 -17.96 39.86 -4.05
N ASP A 85 -17.15 38.82 -4.27
CA ASP A 85 -16.14 38.77 -5.34
C ASP A 85 -16.77 38.69 -6.73
N LEU A 86 -17.83 37.90 -6.86
CA LEU A 86 -18.49 37.63 -8.14
C LEU A 86 -19.23 38.86 -8.66
N SER A 87 -19.79 39.70 -7.77
CA SER A 87 -20.52 40.91 -8.17
C SER A 87 -19.66 41.92 -8.92
N LEU A 88 -18.38 42.08 -8.53
CA LEU A 88 -17.46 43.01 -9.17
C LEU A 88 -17.09 42.53 -10.58
N GLY A 89 -16.77 41.23 -10.72
CA GLY A 89 -16.49 40.60 -12.00
C GLY A 89 -17.68 40.67 -12.96
N LEU A 90 -18.89 40.39 -12.47
CA LEU A 90 -20.11 40.49 -13.30
C LEU A 90 -20.39 41.91 -13.76
N LYS A 91 -20.10 42.95 -12.95
CA LYS A 91 -20.28 44.34 -13.40
C LYS A 91 -19.38 44.66 -14.59
N LEU A 92 -18.12 44.25 -14.55
CA LEU A 92 -17.19 44.40 -15.67
C LEU A 92 -17.65 43.60 -16.89
N ALA A 93 -18.08 42.34 -16.70
CA ALA A 93 -18.63 41.51 -17.78
C ALA A 93 -19.88 42.15 -18.40
N THR A 94 -20.77 42.72 -17.59
CA THR A 94 -21.98 43.42 -18.06
C THR A 94 -21.62 44.58 -18.98
N LEU A 95 -20.61 45.38 -18.62
CA LEU A 95 -20.12 46.49 -19.46
C LEU A 95 -19.51 45.99 -20.78
N ILE A 96 -18.78 44.88 -20.76
CA ILE A 96 -18.18 44.28 -21.96
C ILE A 96 -19.26 43.72 -22.89
N ILE A 97 -20.20 42.95 -22.34
CA ILE A 97 -21.31 42.34 -23.09
C ILE A 97 -22.13 43.42 -23.79
N LEU A 98 -22.42 44.54 -23.11
CA LEU A 98 -23.13 45.67 -23.72
C LEU A 98 -22.37 46.29 -24.90
N ARG A 99 -21.05 46.46 -24.79
CA ARG A 99 -20.22 46.95 -25.91
C ARG A 99 -20.19 45.98 -27.10
N ILE A 100 -20.17 44.67 -26.83
CA ILE A 100 -20.22 43.63 -27.87
C ILE A 100 -21.58 43.64 -28.57
N ILE A 101 -22.68 43.68 -27.80
CA ILE A 101 -24.04 43.74 -28.35
C ILE A 101 -24.20 44.99 -29.22
N GLU A 102 -23.74 46.15 -28.76
CA GLU A 102 -23.77 47.40 -29.54
C GLU A 102 -22.99 47.26 -30.87
N LYS A 103 -21.80 46.64 -30.84
CA LYS A 103 -20.99 46.39 -32.03
C LYS A 103 -21.67 45.41 -32.99
N ILE A 104 -22.28 44.33 -32.48
CA ILE A 104 -22.99 43.33 -33.30
C ILE A 104 -24.22 43.97 -33.95
N ILE A 105 -25.04 44.69 -33.19
CA ILE A 105 -26.22 45.37 -33.73
C ILE A 105 -25.81 46.36 -34.80
N ASN A 106 -24.80 47.18 -34.54
CA ASN A 106 -24.31 48.15 -35.52
C ASN A 106 -23.79 47.46 -36.80
N ASN A 107 -23.13 46.31 -36.69
CA ASN A 107 -22.63 45.54 -37.84
C ASN A 107 -23.75 44.85 -38.64
N VAL A 108 -24.77 44.28 -37.96
CA VAL A 108 -25.95 43.64 -38.58
C VAL A 108 -26.88 44.68 -39.20
N PHE A 109 -27.01 45.87 -38.60
CA PHE A 109 -27.82 46.96 -39.12
C PHE A 109 -27.35 47.53 -40.46
N VAL A 110 -26.08 47.32 -40.82
CA VAL A 110 -25.55 47.70 -42.14
C VAL A 110 -26.26 46.94 -43.27
N HIS A 111 -26.84 45.77 -43.01
CA HIS A 111 -27.36 44.86 -44.04
C HIS A 111 -28.89 44.79 -44.22
N GLY A 112 -29.73 45.63 -43.58
CA GLY A 112 -31.08 45.85 -44.15
C GLY A 112 -32.30 46.23 -43.30
N ILE A 113 -32.29 46.32 -41.96
CA ILE A 113 -33.55 46.60 -41.21
C ILE A 113 -33.31 47.65 -40.10
N ARG A 114 -33.43 48.93 -40.47
CA ARG A 114 -32.95 50.05 -39.64
C ARG A 114 -33.97 50.63 -38.63
N ARG A 115 -35.26 50.30 -38.70
CA ARG A 115 -36.30 51.06 -37.96
C ARG A 115 -36.88 50.37 -36.72
N THR A 116 -37.00 49.05 -36.69
CA THR A 116 -37.74 48.35 -35.60
C THR A 116 -36.87 48.10 -34.36
N ILE A 117 -35.61 47.70 -34.54
CA ILE A 117 -34.68 47.37 -33.44
C ILE A 117 -34.12 48.63 -32.77
N LYS A 118 -33.99 49.75 -33.49
CA LYS A 118 -33.50 51.01 -32.91
C LYS A 118 -34.45 51.53 -31.82
N ASN A 119 -35.75 51.28 -31.92
CA ASN A 119 -36.72 51.66 -30.88
C ASN A 119 -36.74 50.70 -29.68
N ILE A 120 -36.34 49.43 -29.87
CA ILE A 120 -36.14 48.47 -28.77
C ILE A 120 -34.85 48.80 -28.00
N PHE A 121 -33.80 49.24 -28.69
CA PHE A 121 -32.51 49.62 -28.08
C PHE A 121 -32.40 51.10 -27.67
N ALA A 122 -33.29 51.98 -28.14
CA ALA A 122 -33.41 53.36 -27.69
C ALA A 122 -34.26 53.51 -26.41
N PHE A 123 -34.60 52.38 -25.77
CA PHE A 123 -35.41 52.35 -24.56
C PHE A 123 -34.59 52.74 -23.31
N ASP A 124 -34.65 54.04 -23.05
CA ASP A 124 -34.76 54.72 -21.76
C ASP A 124 -33.75 54.43 -20.62
N THR A 125 -33.05 55.49 -20.21
CA THR A 125 -32.01 55.63 -19.17
C THR A 125 -30.95 54.52 -19.10
N LYS A 126 -29.75 54.82 -19.64
CA LYS A 126 -28.54 53.98 -19.65
C LYS A 126 -28.23 53.24 -18.33
N GLN A 127 -28.65 53.78 -17.18
CA GLN A 127 -28.38 53.19 -15.86
C GLN A 127 -29.33 52.03 -15.47
N GLN A 128 -30.62 52.13 -15.79
CA GLN A 128 -31.63 51.17 -15.31
C GLN A 128 -31.53 49.83 -16.04
N VAL A 129 -31.23 49.86 -17.34
CA VAL A 129 -31.04 48.65 -18.16
C VAL A 129 -29.78 47.89 -17.74
N ILE A 130 -28.68 48.60 -17.44
CA ILE A 130 -27.43 48.00 -16.93
C ILE A 130 -27.70 47.27 -15.61
N ASN A 131 -28.41 47.92 -14.68
CA ASN A 131 -28.70 47.31 -13.38
C ASN A 131 -29.64 46.09 -13.50
N ARG A 132 -30.64 46.13 -14.38
CA ARG A 132 -31.54 44.98 -14.63
C ARG A 132 -30.79 43.81 -15.28
N LEU A 133 -29.94 44.08 -16.26
CA LEU A 133 -29.12 43.06 -16.92
C LEU A 133 -28.12 42.44 -15.94
N HIS A 134 -27.47 43.26 -15.12
CA HIS A 134 -26.55 42.81 -14.08
C HIS A 134 -27.25 41.91 -13.04
N LEU A 135 -28.44 42.31 -12.57
CA LEU A 135 -29.22 41.53 -11.62
C LEU A 135 -29.68 40.20 -12.22
N LEU A 136 -30.11 40.17 -13.48
CA LEU A 136 -30.44 38.92 -14.18
C LEU A 136 -29.23 37.99 -14.33
N LEU A 137 -28.08 38.54 -14.75
CA LEU A 137 -26.83 37.79 -14.88
C LEU A 137 -26.42 37.17 -13.53
N LEU A 138 -26.56 37.94 -12.44
CA LEU A 138 -26.25 37.50 -11.09
C LEU A 138 -27.22 36.43 -10.58
N LEU A 139 -28.52 36.53 -10.88
CA LEU A 139 -29.48 35.47 -10.53
C LEU A 139 -29.18 34.16 -11.27
N ILE A 140 -28.80 34.23 -12.55
CA ILE A 140 -28.44 33.05 -13.34
C ILE A 140 -27.19 32.39 -12.77
N THR A 141 -26.14 33.16 -12.45
CA THR A 141 -24.91 32.56 -11.88
C THR A 141 -25.16 31.95 -10.52
N LEU A 142 -25.97 32.58 -9.66
CA LEU A 142 -26.36 32.02 -8.37
C LEU A 142 -27.18 30.73 -8.53
N TYR A 143 -28.07 30.66 -9.52
CA TYR A 143 -28.85 29.46 -9.81
C TYR A 143 -27.95 28.29 -10.24
N GLU A 144 -26.99 28.52 -11.15
CA GLU A 144 -26.04 27.49 -11.58
C GLU A 144 -25.15 26.98 -10.42
N ILE A 145 -24.71 27.89 -9.54
CA ILE A 145 -23.96 27.52 -8.33
C ILE A 145 -24.82 26.68 -7.39
N PHE A 146 -26.09 27.04 -7.22
CA PHE A 146 -27.00 26.27 -6.38
C PHE A 146 -27.22 24.86 -6.93
N ILE A 147 -27.50 24.72 -8.24
CA ILE A 147 -27.66 23.42 -8.89
C ILE A 147 -26.39 22.59 -8.75
N SER A 148 -25.22 23.14 -9.10
CA SER A 148 -23.95 22.40 -8.97
C SER A 148 -23.66 21.95 -7.53
N SER A 149 -24.02 22.75 -6.52
CA SER A 149 -23.86 22.38 -5.11
C SER A 149 -24.76 21.23 -4.64
N VAL A 150 -25.93 21.07 -5.26
CA VAL A 150 -26.91 20.01 -4.93
C VAL A 150 -26.59 18.71 -5.67
N PHE A 151 -26.16 18.81 -6.93
CA PHE A 151 -25.95 17.66 -7.80
C PHE A 151 -24.57 17.03 -7.68
N ILE A 152 -23.52 17.81 -7.38
CA ILE A 152 -22.15 17.30 -7.33
C ILE A 152 -21.85 16.86 -5.89
N PRO A 153 -21.67 15.55 -5.63
CA PRO A 153 -21.26 15.08 -4.32
C PRO A 153 -19.85 15.60 -4.01
N LYS A 154 -19.57 15.86 -2.73
CA LYS A 154 -18.27 16.32 -2.28
C LYS A 154 -17.61 15.27 -1.40
N THR A 155 -16.28 15.22 -1.48
CA THR A 155 -15.47 14.40 -0.60
C THR A 155 -15.46 15.03 0.79
N ILE A 156 -15.92 14.27 1.78
CA ILE A 156 -15.90 14.67 3.19
C ILE A 156 -14.84 13.84 3.89
N THR A 157 -13.90 14.51 4.53
CA THR A 157 -12.85 13.88 5.35
C THR A 157 -13.29 13.88 6.81
N VAL A 158 -13.27 12.70 7.43
CA VAL A 158 -13.59 12.51 8.85
C VAL A 158 -12.35 12.08 9.59
N GLN A 159 -12.07 12.71 10.73
CA GLN A 159 -10.96 12.37 11.62
C GLN A 159 -11.48 11.72 12.90
N ILE A 160 -10.93 10.55 13.23
CA ILE A 160 -11.23 9.81 14.47
C ILE A 160 -9.94 9.73 15.30
N PRO A 161 -9.92 10.32 16.51
CA PRO A 161 -8.78 10.22 17.41
C PRO A 161 -8.72 8.86 18.11
N ASN A 162 -7.52 8.33 18.31
CA ASN A 162 -7.22 7.10 19.06
C ASN A 162 -8.24 5.96 18.80
N PRO A 163 -8.36 5.47 17.56
CA PRO A 163 -9.32 4.42 17.24
C PRO A 163 -8.95 3.09 17.90
N SER A 164 -9.96 2.29 18.23
CA SER A 164 -9.75 0.90 18.66
C SER A 164 -9.55 -0.02 17.44
N LEU A 165 -8.95 -1.19 17.64
CA LEU A 165 -8.71 -2.17 16.58
C LEU A 165 -9.99 -2.54 15.82
N SER A 166 -11.09 -2.80 16.53
CA SER A 166 -12.38 -3.14 15.90
C SER A 166 -12.97 -1.97 15.10
N THR A 167 -12.75 -0.73 15.56
CA THR A 167 -13.13 0.47 14.81
C THR A 167 -12.32 0.57 13.51
N TYR A 168 -11.01 0.32 13.57
CA TYR A 168 -10.16 0.29 12.40
C TYR A 168 -10.58 -0.79 11.41
N GLU A 169 -10.83 -2.02 11.85
CA GLU A 169 -11.26 -3.13 10.99
C GLU A 169 -12.57 -2.79 10.25
N TYR A 170 -13.53 -2.19 10.96
CA TYR A 170 -14.78 -1.72 10.35
C TYR A 170 -14.52 -0.68 9.25
N LEU A 171 -13.66 0.30 9.51
CA LEU A 171 -13.33 1.37 8.56
C LEU A 171 -12.51 0.85 7.38
N SER A 172 -11.56 -0.04 7.63
CA SER A 172 -10.73 -0.68 6.59
C SER A 172 -11.60 -1.46 5.61
N LYS A 173 -12.66 -2.12 6.10
CA LYS A 173 -13.62 -2.83 5.26
C LYS A 173 -14.50 -1.91 4.39
N HIS A 174 -14.85 -0.71 4.86
CA HIS A 174 -15.78 0.19 4.15
C HIS A 174 -15.08 1.31 3.35
N TYR A 175 -13.88 1.71 3.74
CA TYR A 175 -13.17 2.90 3.24
C TYR A 175 -11.69 2.63 2.94
N SER A 176 -11.36 1.40 2.53
CA SER A 176 -9.98 0.92 2.33
C SER A 176 -9.12 1.82 1.44
N ASN A 177 -9.73 2.47 0.44
CA ASN A 177 -9.03 3.32 -0.53
C ASN A 177 -8.62 4.70 0.01
N SER A 178 -9.31 5.21 1.05
CA SER A 178 -9.11 6.56 1.58
C SER A 178 -8.73 6.58 3.06
N LEU A 179 -8.72 5.43 3.72
CA LEU A 179 -8.35 5.30 5.13
C LEU A 179 -6.84 5.50 5.30
N GLN A 180 -6.47 6.49 6.10
CA GLN A 180 -5.09 6.79 6.46
C GLN A 180 -5.00 6.98 7.96
N CYS A 181 -4.04 6.35 8.61
CA CYS A 181 -3.84 6.48 10.05
C CYS A 181 -2.38 6.79 10.35
N SER A 182 -2.14 7.74 11.25
CA SER A 182 -0.80 8.08 11.71
C SER A 182 -0.44 7.27 12.95
N CYS A 183 0.71 6.58 12.94
CA CYS A 183 1.22 5.87 14.10
C CYS A 183 1.83 6.85 15.12
N SER A 184 1.72 6.53 16.41
CA SER A 184 2.46 7.25 17.45
C SER A 184 3.93 6.81 17.50
N GLN A 185 4.18 5.52 17.28
CA GLN A 185 5.52 4.96 17.14
C GLN A 185 5.84 4.72 15.68
N ILE A 186 6.79 5.50 15.15
CA ILE A 186 7.25 5.37 13.75
C ILE A 186 8.28 4.26 13.55
N SER A 187 8.81 3.71 14.64
CA SER A 187 9.87 2.71 14.66
C SER A 187 9.42 1.56 15.57
N ILE A 188 9.09 0.43 14.96
CA ILE A 188 8.50 -0.73 15.62
C ILE A 188 9.49 -1.89 15.52
N SER A 189 9.87 -2.47 16.65
CA SER A 189 10.80 -3.60 16.67
C SER A 189 10.15 -4.85 16.05
N TYR A 190 10.82 -5.52 15.11
CA TYR A 190 10.30 -6.72 14.44
C TYR A 190 9.77 -7.80 15.39
N PRO A 191 10.48 -8.18 16.48
CA PRO A 191 10.02 -9.13 17.48
C PRO A 191 8.64 -8.89 18.06
N SER A 192 8.13 -7.64 18.02
CA SER A 192 6.80 -7.33 18.55
C SER A 192 5.65 -7.89 17.72
N PHE A 193 5.85 -8.11 16.42
CA PHE A 193 4.79 -8.53 15.50
C PHE A 193 5.21 -9.61 14.50
N LEU A 194 6.49 -9.93 14.39
CA LEU A 194 7.03 -10.91 13.45
C LEU A 194 7.79 -12.00 14.21
N THR A 195 7.42 -13.26 13.96
CA THR A 195 8.16 -14.44 14.42
C THR A 195 8.63 -15.22 13.22
N ILE A 196 9.92 -15.58 13.19
CA ILE A 196 10.53 -16.35 12.10
C ILE A 196 11.25 -17.54 12.73
N GLU A 197 10.90 -18.73 12.29
CA GLU A 197 11.54 -19.98 12.71
C GLU A 197 12.09 -20.71 11.48
N PRO A 198 13.42 -20.78 11.31
CA PRO A 198 14.02 -21.57 10.25
C PRO A 198 13.84 -23.06 10.55
N ARG A 199 13.38 -23.82 9.56
CA ARG A 199 13.37 -25.28 9.60
C ARG A 199 14.57 -25.79 8.84
N PHE A 200 15.58 -26.23 9.58
CA PHE A 200 16.77 -26.85 9.01
C PHE A 200 16.45 -28.23 8.46
N HIS A 201 17.18 -28.62 7.42
CA HIS A 201 17.06 -29.95 6.82
C HIS A 201 17.27 -31.04 7.87
N TYR A 202 16.57 -32.16 7.74
CA TYR A 202 16.66 -33.29 8.68
C TYR A 202 18.12 -33.71 8.96
N LEU A 203 18.99 -33.65 7.95
CA LEU A 203 20.43 -33.93 8.05
C LEU A 203 21.21 -32.99 8.98
N CYS A 204 20.74 -31.75 9.14
CA CYS A 204 21.34 -30.74 10.02
C CYS A 204 20.61 -30.57 11.35
N SER A 205 19.32 -30.96 11.40
CA SER A 205 18.52 -30.95 12.63
C SER A 205 18.85 -32.15 13.55
N SER A 206 19.27 -33.28 12.97
CA SER A 206 19.66 -34.47 13.72
C SER A 206 21.14 -34.45 14.14
N ASP A 207 21.43 -34.86 15.38
CA ASP A 207 22.79 -35.20 15.82
C ASP A 207 23.16 -36.54 15.15
N LEU A 208 23.61 -36.47 13.90
CA LEU A 208 24.11 -37.62 13.15
C LEU A 208 25.47 -38.05 13.72
N SER A 209 25.43 -38.55 14.95
CA SER A 209 26.57 -39.10 15.65
C SER A 209 26.99 -40.39 14.95
N LEU A 210 28.20 -40.39 14.37
CA LEU A 210 28.86 -41.54 13.72
C LEU A 210 28.85 -42.84 14.55
N ARG A 211 28.63 -42.72 15.87
CA ARG A 211 28.56 -43.83 16.83
C ARG A 211 27.51 -44.90 16.51
N PHE A 212 26.47 -44.57 15.75
CA PHE A 212 25.40 -45.50 15.40
C PHE A 212 25.62 -46.27 14.08
N LEU A 213 26.69 -45.97 13.33
CA LEU A 213 27.02 -46.65 12.08
C LEU A 213 27.92 -47.89 12.33
N PRO A 214 27.81 -48.95 11.51
CA PRO A 214 28.73 -50.09 11.58
C PRO A 214 30.18 -49.66 11.33
N ILE A 215 31.13 -50.33 11.97
CA ILE A 215 32.56 -49.93 12.06
C ILE A 215 33.21 -49.76 10.67
N ASP A 216 32.84 -50.59 9.69
CA ASP A 216 33.36 -50.52 8.33
C ASP A 216 32.93 -49.23 7.60
N TYR A 217 31.70 -48.77 7.88
CA TYR A 217 31.17 -47.51 7.35
C TYR A 217 31.68 -46.29 8.12
N GLN A 218 31.95 -46.42 9.42
CA GLN A 218 32.63 -45.37 10.18
C GLN A 218 33.99 -45.04 9.56
N LEU A 219 34.82 -46.04 9.27
CA LEU A 219 36.17 -45.80 8.72
C LEU A 219 36.15 -45.14 7.34
N SER A 220 35.18 -45.47 6.48
CA SER A 220 35.10 -44.92 5.11
C SER A 220 34.40 -43.57 5.02
N ALA A 221 33.47 -43.25 5.93
CA ALA A 221 32.60 -42.07 5.80
C ALA A 221 32.83 -40.98 6.86
N THR A 222 33.68 -41.22 7.86
CA THR A 222 33.96 -40.27 8.95
C THR A 222 34.32 -38.88 8.42
N GLY A 223 35.19 -38.77 7.41
CA GLY A 223 35.60 -37.46 6.87
C GLY A 223 34.45 -36.66 6.25
N GLN A 224 33.54 -37.34 5.54
CA GLN A 224 32.41 -36.70 4.86
C GLN A 224 31.34 -36.25 5.85
N PHE A 225 31.03 -37.08 6.86
CA PHE A 225 30.07 -36.72 7.91
C PHE A 225 30.59 -35.66 8.87
N LEU A 226 31.89 -35.64 9.18
CA LEU A 226 32.51 -34.57 9.96
C LEU A 226 32.42 -33.22 9.24
N LEU A 227 32.69 -33.21 7.92
CA LEU A 227 32.55 -32.00 7.12
C LEU A 227 31.09 -31.51 7.08
N LEU A 228 30.14 -32.41 6.85
CA LEU A 228 28.71 -32.08 6.84
C LEU A 228 28.25 -31.52 8.20
N SER A 229 28.66 -32.15 9.30
CA SER A 229 28.33 -31.66 10.65
C SER A 229 28.90 -30.26 10.91
N SER A 230 30.14 -30.01 10.50
CA SER A 230 30.74 -28.68 10.61
C SER A 230 30.03 -27.63 9.74
N LEU A 231 29.60 -28.01 8.53
CA LEU A 231 28.85 -27.13 7.63
C LEU A 231 27.46 -26.83 8.16
N CYS A 232 26.73 -27.83 8.65
CA CYS A 232 25.42 -27.65 9.29
C CYS A 232 25.52 -26.70 10.50
N LYS A 233 26.53 -26.90 11.36
CA LYS A 233 26.77 -26.02 12.51
C LYS A 233 27.04 -24.59 12.09
N HIS A 234 27.94 -24.38 11.12
CA HIS A 234 28.27 -23.05 10.65
C HIS A 234 27.07 -22.36 9.97
N SER A 235 26.28 -23.11 9.18
CA SER A 235 25.06 -22.61 8.56
C SER A 235 24.02 -22.20 9.60
N GLN A 236 23.81 -23.01 10.65
CA GLN A 236 22.91 -22.67 11.76
C GLN A 236 23.36 -21.41 12.51
N GLU A 237 24.64 -21.30 12.84
CA GLU A 237 25.22 -20.11 13.49
C GLU A 237 25.01 -18.88 12.62
N LYS A 238 25.36 -18.98 11.32
CA LYS A 238 25.17 -17.89 10.36
C LYS A 238 23.71 -17.47 10.26
N VAL A 239 22.78 -18.42 10.12
CA VAL A 239 21.34 -18.12 10.06
C VAL A 239 20.86 -17.45 11.34
N ASN A 240 21.20 -18.00 12.51
CA ASN A 240 20.78 -17.46 13.79
C ASN A 240 21.36 -16.06 14.06
N ASP A 241 22.62 -15.81 13.70
CA ASP A 241 23.27 -14.51 13.84
C ASP A 241 22.61 -13.47 12.93
N THR A 242 22.40 -13.83 11.65
CA THR A 242 21.79 -12.92 10.67
C THR A 242 20.31 -12.66 11.01
N LEU A 243 19.60 -13.68 11.48
CA LEU A 243 18.22 -13.55 11.97
C LEU A 243 18.15 -12.66 13.22
N SER A 244 19.06 -12.84 14.17
CA SER A 244 19.15 -11.99 15.37
C SER A 244 19.42 -10.53 14.99
N GLN A 245 20.26 -10.30 13.97
CA GLN A 245 20.52 -8.97 13.44
C GLN A 245 19.25 -8.36 12.81
N LEU A 246 18.52 -9.11 11.98
CA LEU A 246 17.25 -8.66 11.40
C LEU A 246 16.24 -8.30 12.49
N LEU A 247 16.03 -9.20 13.46
CA LEU A 247 15.08 -9.01 14.55
C LEU A 247 15.51 -7.88 15.51
N SER A 248 16.80 -7.56 15.59
CA SER A 248 17.26 -6.38 16.36
C SER A 248 16.95 -5.05 15.67
N SER A 249 16.67 -5.08 14.36
CA SER A 249 16.31 -3.87 13.60
C SER A 249 14.85 -3.48 13.81
N ASN A 250 14.51 -2.26 13.38
CA ASN A 250 13.16 -1.73 13.50
C ASN A 250 12.52 -1.54 12.13
N PHE A 251 11.25 -1.90 12.05
CA PHE A 251 10.36 -1.51 10.98
C PHE A 251 10.03 -0.02 11.11
N ILE A 252 10.28 0.77 10.06
CA ILE A 252 10.08 2.21 10.08
C ILE A 252 8.89 2.56 9.18
N ASN A 253 7.81 3.05 9.77
CA ASN A 253 6.70 3.61 9.02
C ASN A 253 5.93 4.64 9.84
N SER A 254 5.60 5.77 9.23
CA SER A 254 4.81 6.83 9.87
C SER A 254 3.31 6.59 9.80
N GLN A 255 2.87 5.73 8.88
CA GLN A 255 1.47 5.40 8.66
C GLN A 255 1.19 3.94 9.03
N LEU A 256 -0.02 3.67 9.50
CA LEU A 256 -0.48 2.29 9.71
C LEU A 256 -0.73 1.64 8.34
N LEU A 257 -0.02 0.56 8.03
CA LEU A 257 -0.31 -0.25 6.85
C LEU A 257 -1.57 -1.08 7.06
N SER A 258 -2.30 -1.35 5.98
CA SER A 258 -3.31 -2.39 5.99
C SER A 258 -2.64 -3.76 6.16
N GLU A 259 -3.39 -4.74 6.69
CA GLU A 259 -2.88 -6.08 6.93
C GLU A 259 -2.23 -6.70 5.68
N ASN A 260 -2.90 -6.60 4.52
CA ASN A 260 -2.36 -7.11 3.27
C ASN A 260 -1.06 -6.41 2.85
N LEU A 261 -1.00 -5.07 2.98
CA LEU A 261 0.19 -4.30 2.62
C LEU A 261 1.36 -4.56 3.58
N LEU A 262 1.06 -4.78 4.87
CA LEU A 262 2.06 -5.18 5.84
C LEU A 262 2.65 -6.53 5.47
N ILE A 263 1.81 -7.53 5.18
CA ILE A 263 2.25 -8.87 4.81
C ILE A 263 3.12 -8.81 3.55
N GLU A 264 2.66 -8.12 2.49
CA GLU A 264 3.41 -7.97 1.24
C GLU A 264 4.78 -7.32 1.48
N HIS A 265 4.83 -6.25 2.27
CA HIS A 265 6.08 -5.56 2.58
C HIS A 265 7.06 -6.44 3.36
N ILE A 266 6.56 -7.20 4.33
CA ILE A 266 7.38 -8.13 5.12
C ILE A 266 7.86 -9.30 4.26
N GLU A 267 7.02 -9.85 3.39
CA GLU A 267 7.42 -10.92 2.46
C GLU A 267 8.55 -10.48 1.53
N ILE A 268 8.51 -9.23 1.01
CA ILE A 268 9.61 -8.67 0.21
C ILE A 268 10.92 -8.66 1.01
N ILE A 269 10.88 -8.15 2.24
CA ILE A 269 12.07 -8.09 3.12
C ILE A 269 12.57 -9.51 3.44
N LEU A 270 11.67 -10.46 3.68
CA LEU A 270 12.04 -11.84 3.97
C LEU A 270 12.66 -12.52 2.75
N ASN A 271 12.16 -12.25 1.54
CA ASN A 271 12.76 -12.78 0.32
C ASN A 271 14.17 -12.23 0.10
N GLU A 272 14.39 -10.92 0.32
CA GLU A 272 15.72 -10.32 0.28
C GLU A 272 16.65 -10.90 1.34
N PHE A 273 16.14 -11.10 2.56
CA PHE A 273 16.87 -11.74 3.65
C PHE A 273 17.31 -13.16 3.27
N GLN A 274 16.39 -13.97 2.75
CA GLN A 274 16.67 -15.34 2.31
C GLN A 274 17.74 -15.40 1.22
N LEU A 275 17.71 -14.46 0.26
CA LEU A 275 18.74 -14.33 -0.77
C LEU A 275 20.11 -13.97 -0.16
N SER A 276 20.15 -13.10 0.84
CA SER A 276 21.39 -12.70 1.52
C SER A 276 21.99 -13.80 2.40
N THR A 277 21.16 -14.70 2.93
CA THR A 277 21.61 -15.86 3.71
C THR A 277 22.00 -17.06 2.85
N SER A 278 21.63 -17.04 1.56
CA SER A 278 21.91 -18.10 0.58
C SER A 278 23.11 -17.80 -0.34
N ASN A 279 23.76 -16.65 -0.14
CA ASN A 279 25.03 -16.22 -0.76
C ASN A 279 26.09 -16.00 0.34
#